data_AF-A0A7X9HR77-F1
#
_entry.id   AF-A0A7X9HR77-F1
#
_cell.length_a   1.000
_cell.length_b   1.000
_cell.length_c   1.000
_cell.angle_alpha   90.00
_cell.angle_beta   90.00
_cell.angle_gamma   90.00
#
_symmetry.space_group_name_H-M   'P 1'
#
loop_
_entity.id
_entity.type
_entity.pdbx_description
1 polymer ?
#
loop_
_entity_poly.entity_id
_entity_poly.type
_entity_poly.pdbx_seq_one_letter_code
_entity_poly.pdbx_strand_id
1 'polypeptide(L)'
;MKIERSAGILLHPTSLPSKFGIGDLGPEAYKFVDFMKAAGQTLWQVFPLGPTGYGDSPYQSFSTFAGNPLIISPELLFQEGLLDKHHIENPPSFNPTKIDFGSLIEYKTTLLKKAYEKFLALNRKLEEECREFCSDNSYWLEDYSLFMAVKNYHNGIVWSQWDNEIAFRKGDALKVWKEKLLYEVNYHKFVQFMFNKQWKNLRDYTHKAGIKIIGDLPIFIAYDSSDLWSNKEQFTVREDGSLEFVAGVPPDYFSATGQLWGNPLYKWKVMEKDNFSWWQKRISNLLKLVDIIRIDHFRGLDAYWEIPGGAETAINGRWVKAPG
;
A
#
# COMPACT_ATOMS: atom_id res chain seq x y z
N MET A 1 -19.27 -0.70 -18.23
CA MET A 1 -19.57 0.54 -17.48
C MET A 1 -20.00 1.61 -18.47
N LYS A 2 -21.17 2.23 -18.31
CA LYS A 2 -21.54 3.40 -19.11
C LYS A 2 -21.05 4.63 -18.34
N ILE A 3 -20.07 5.33 -18.88
CA ILE A 3 -19.53 6.55 -18.27
C ILE A 3 -20.38 7.71 -18.79
N GLU A 4 -21.07 8.39 -17.89
CA GLU A 4 -21.73 9.65 -18.19
C GLU A 4 -20.70 10.78 -18.24
N ARG A 5 -21.03 11.90 -18.90
CA ARG A 5 -20.11 13.03 -18.99
C ARG A 5 -19.87 13.58 -17.58
N SER A 6 -18.65 13.41 -17.09
CA SER A 6 -18.23 13.74 -15.72
C SER A 6 -16.94 14.56 -15.73
N ALA A 7 -16.68 15.26 -14.63
CA ALA A 7 -15.43 15.95 -14.36
C ALA A 7 -14.92 15.60 -12.96
N GLY A 8 -13.62 15.80 -12.73
CA GLY A 8 -12.99 15.42 -11.48
C GLY A 8 -11.67 16.12 -11.22
N ILE A 9 -11.14 15.87 -10.02
CA ILE A 9 -9.86 16.40 -9.55
C ILE A 9 -8.92 15.25 -9.20
N LEU A 10 -7.68 15.34 -9.68
CA LEU A 10 -6.56 14.52 -9.23
C LEU A 10 -5.90 15.21 -8.03
N LEU A 11 -6.02 14.63 -6.85
CA LEU A 11 -5.36 15.12 -5.63
C LEU A 11 -5.13 13.94 -4.69
N HIS A 12 -3.88 13.56 -4.43
CA HIS A 12 -3.62 12.48 -3.48
C HIS A 12 -3.83 12.96 -2.04
N PRO A 13 -4.33 12.10 -1.10
CA PRO A 13 -4.62 12.53 0.27
C PRO A 13 -3.43 13.15 1.00
N THR A 14 -2.19 12.75 0.66
CA THR A 14 -0.97 13.33 1.26
C THR A 14 -0.80 14.82 0.98
N SER A 15 -1.45 15.35 -0.06
CA SER A 15 -1.41 16.76 -0.46
C SER A 15 -2.48 17.62 0.22
N LEU A 16 -3.35 17.03 1.03
CA LEU A 16 -4.33 17.79 1.81
C LEU A 16 -3.63 18.62 2.90
N PRO A 17 -4.15 19.81 3.25
CA PRO A 17 -3.47 20.76 4.14
C PRO A 17 -3.63 20.42 5.63
N SER A 18 -3.28 19.21 6.03
CA SER A 18 -3.29 18.79 7.44
C SER A 18 -2.11 19.38 8.22
N LYS A 19 -2.33 19.68 9.50
CA LYS A 19 -1.30 20.21 10.43
C LYS A 19 -0.30 19.16 10.91
N PHE A 20 -0.48 17.89 10.54
CA PHE A 20 0.35 16.76 11.03
C PHE A 20 1.47 16.36 10.06
N GLY A 21 2.00 17.33 9.30
CA GLY A 21 3.15 17.17 8.40
C GLY A 21 2.86 16.50 7.05
N ILE A 22 1.69 15.87 6.91
CA ILE A 22 1.19 15.25 5.68
C ILE A 22 -0.33 15.30 5.71
N GLY A 23 -0.96 15.45 4.54
CA GLY A 23 -2.39 15.27 4.42
C GLY A 23 -2.85 13.88 4.87
N ASP A 24 -4.04 13.80 5.47
CA ASP A 24 -4.56 12.59 6.08
C ASP A 24 -6.07 12.42 5.82
N LEU A 25 -6.65 11.32 6.29
CA LEU A 25 -8.06 10.95 6.09
C LEU A 25 -9.03 11.67 7.04
N GLY A 26 -8.57 12.75 7.68
CA GLY A 26 -9.30 13.53 8.68
C GLY A 26 -10.07 14.71 8.10
N PRO A 27 -10.35 15.74 8.92
CA PRO A 27 -11.26 16.85 8.58
C PRO A 27 -11.00 17.52 7.23
N GLU A 28 -9.73 17.70 6.84
CA GLU A 28 -9.38 18.33 5.57
C GLU A 28 -9.79 17.50 4.35
N ALA A 29 -9.82 16.16 4.46
CA ALA A 29 -10.35 15.30 3.41
C ALA A 29 -11.87 15.50 3.21
N TYR A 30 -12.63 15.61 4.30
CA TYR A 30 -14.07 15.86 4.23
C TYR A 30 -14.38 17.25 3.65
N LYS A 31 -13.63 18.28 4.07
CA LYS A 31 -13.73 19.63 3.48
C LYS A 31 -13.41 19.62 1.99
N PHE A 32 -12.44 18.82 1.56
CA PHE A 32 -12.14 18.67 0.14
C PHE A 32 -13.30 18.03 -0.62
N VAL A 33 -13.96 17.01 -0.05
CA VAL A 33 -15.19 16.43 -0.63
C VAL A 33 -16.31 17.47 -0.74
N ASP A 34 -16.52 18.29 0.29
CA ASP A 34 -17.49 19.39 0.25
C ASP A 34 -17.17 20.40 -0.85
N PHE A 35 -15.89 20.76 -0.99
CA PHE A 35 -15.42 21.62 -2.08
C PHE A 35 -15.70 21.01 -3.45
N MET A 36 -15.37 19.73 -3.65
CA MET A 36 -15.63 19.02 -4.90
C MET A 36 -17.12 19.01 -5.24
N LYS A 37 -17.98 18.74 -4.26
CA LYS A 37 -19.43 18.75 -4.41
C LYS A 37 -19.93 20.14 -4.81
N ALA A 38 -19.47 21.19 -4.13
CA ALA A 38 -19.83 22.57 -4.45
C ALA A 38 -19.36 22.99 -5.86
N ALA A 39 -18.21 22.47 -6.31
CA ALA A 39 -17.66 22.70 -7.64
C ALA A 39 -18.27 21.79 -8.73
N GLY A 40 -19.27 20.97 -8.42
CA GLY A 40 -19.93 20.07 -9.37
C GLY A 40 -19.05 18.93 -9.89
N GLN A 41 -17.96 18.62 -9.18
CA GLN A 41 -17.07 17.51 -9.52
C GLN A 41 -17.67 16.19 -9.04
N THR A 42 -17.51 15.13 -9.84
CA THR A 42 -18.09 13.80 -9.55
C THR A 42 -17.04 12.69 -9.49
N LEU A 43 -15.76 13.01 -9.74
CA LEU A 43 -14.66 12.05 -9.75
C LEU A 43 -13.47 12.59 -8.92
N TRP A 44 -13.01 11.84 -7.94
CA TRP A 44 -11.77 12.12 -7.20
C TRP A 44 -10.72 11.08 -7.55
N GLN A 45 -9.65 11.47 -8.25
CA GLN A 45 -8.55 10.57 -8.57
C GLN A 45 -7.44 10.67 -7.53
N VAL A 46 -6.92 9.51 -7.14
CA VAL A 46 -5.80 9.35 -6.20
C VAL A 46 -4.74 8.42 -6.80
N PHE A 47 -3.47 8.64 -6.43
CA PHE A 47 -2.40 7.66 -6.62
C PHE A 47 -2.60 6.42 -5.73
N PRO A 48 -1.77 5.36 -5.86
CA PRO A 48 -1.89 4.17 -5.02
C PRO A 48 -1.84 4.52 -3.53
N LEU A 49 -2.67 3.84 -2.73
CA LEU A 49 -2.86 4.15 -1.31
C LEU A 49 -2.01 3.28 -0.39
N GLY A 50 -1.07 2.51 -0.94
CA GLY A 50 -0.26 1.56 -0.19
C GLY A 50 0.87 2.19 0.64
N PRO A 51 1.39 1.48 1.65
CA PRO A 51 2.56 1.92 2.41
C PRO A 51 3.77 2.07 1.50
N THR A 52 4.47 3.20 1.55
CA THR A 52 5.59 3.51 0.66
C THR A 52 6.91 2.94 1.18
N GLY A 53 7.77 2.48 0.27
CA GLY A 53 9.14 2.08 0.56
C GLY A 53 10.14 3.23 0.49
N TYR A 54 11.40 2.90 0.22
CA TYR A 54 12.47 3.89 0.03
C TYR A 54 12.13 4.86 -1.11
N GLY A 55 12.34 6.16 -0.88
CA GLY A 55 12.01 7.22 -1.85
C GLY A 55 10.55 7.64 -1.87
N ASP A 56 9.73 7.13 -0.93
CA ASP A 56 8.36 7.60 -0.64
C ASP A 56 7.39 7.53 -1.82
N SER A 57 7.72 6.72 -2.83
CA SER A 57 6.92 6.58 -4.05
C SER A 57 5.69 5.69 -3.79
N PRO A 58 4.46 6.17 -4.06
CA PRO A 58 3.25 5.35 -4.02
C PRO A 58 3.29 4.12 -4.96
N TYR A 59 4.16 4.13 -5.97
CA TYR A 59 4.30 3.05 -6.95
C TYR A 59 5.28 1.96 -6.51
N GLN A 60 5.96 2.14 -5.37
CA GLN A 60 6.87 1.15 -4.76
C GLN A 60 6.41 0.85 -3.33
N SER A 61 5.35 0.04 -3.23
CA SER A 61 4.71 -0.26 -1.96
C SER A 61 5.18 -1.57 -1.33
N PHE A 62 5.24 -1.60 0.01
CA PHE A 62 5.47 -2.84 0.78
C PHE A 62 4.34 -3.86 0.63
N SER A 63 3.14 -3.44 0.22
CA SER A 63 2.06 -4.36 -0.15
C SER A 63 1.05 -3.69 -1.07
N THR A 64 0.61 -4.41 -2.10
CA THR A 64 -0.49 -3.98 -2.96
C THR A 64 -1.87 -4.06 -2.31
N PHE A 65 -1.98 -4.66 -1.12
CA PHE A 65 -3.25 -4.83 -0.40
C PHE A 65 -3.41 -3.83 0.77
N ALA A 66 -2.30 -3.50 1.44
CA ALA A 66 -2.29 -2.64 2.61
C ALA A 66 -2.56 -1.17 2.26
N GLY A 67 -2.99 -0.40 3.25
CA GLY A 67 -3.10 1.06 3.22
C GLY A 67 -1.94 1.76 3.91
N ASN A 68 -1.64 2.98 3.49
CA ASN A 68 -0.54 3.78 3.98
C ASN A 68 -0.81 4.28 5.42
N PRO A 69 0.00 3.89 6.42
CA PRO A 69 -0.17 4.33 7.80
C PRO A 69 -0.06 5.84 7.98
N LEU A 70 0.70 6.54 7.13
CA LEU A 70 1.02 7.95 7.30
C LEU A 70 -0.20 8.87 7.11
N ILE A 71 -1.18 8.42 6.33
CA ILE A 71 -2.42 9.17 6.07
C ILE A 71 -3.53 8.85 7.08
N ILE A 72 -3.27 8.03 8.10
CA ILE A 72 -4.19 7.89 9.23
C ILE A 72 -4.23 9.21 10.00
N SER A 73 -5.43 9.70 10.25
CA SER A 73 -5.69 10.98 10.90
C SER A 73 -5.56 10.89 12.42
N PRO A 74 -4.65 11.65 13.06
CA PRO A 74 -4.55 11.75 14.51
C PRO A 74 -5.82 12.34 15.15
N GLU A 75 -6.51 13.25 14.46
CA GLU A 75 -7.75 13.84 14.97
C GLU A 75 -8.88 12.83 15.08
N LEU A 76 -9.02 11.94 14.08
CA LEU A 76 -10.00 10.86 14.15
C LEU A 76 -9.61 9.80 15.21
N LEU A 77 -8.32 9.52 15.40
CA LEU A 77 -7.86 8.67 16.50
C LEU A 77 -8.20 9.27 17.88
N PHE A 78 -8.07 10.59 18.05
CA PHE A 78 -8.50 11.29 19.26
C PHE A 78 -10.02 11.18 19.48
N GLN A 79 -10.83 11.35 18.43
CA GLN A 79 -12.29 11.21 18.51
C GLN A 79 -12.74 9.81 18.92
N GLU A 80 -11.99 8.77 18.53
CA GLU A 80 -12.20 7.38 18.93
C GLU A 80 -11.64 7.06 20.34
N GLY A 81 -11.09 8.06 21.04
CA GLY A 81 -10.51 7.90 22.39
C GLY A 81 -9.15 7.20 22.41
N LEU A 82 -8.53 6.98 21.24
CA LEU A 82 -7.25 6.29 21.09
C LEU A 82 -6.05 7.21 21.28
N LEU A 83 -6.25 8.52 21.16
CA LEU A 83 -5.23 9.52 21.51
C LEU A 83 -5.77 10.47 22.58
N ASP A 84 -4.86 11.04 23.35
CA ASP A 84 -5.17 12.18 24.22
C ASP A 84 -5.11 13.51 23.48
N LYS A 85 -5.84 14.49 24.03
CA LYS A 85 -5.94 15.86 23.53
C LYS A 85 -4.58 16.52 23.29
N HIS A 86 -3.61 16.32 24.17
CA HIS A 86 -2.28 16.92 24.03
C HIS A 86 -1.51 16.44 22.77
N HIS A 87 -1.83 15.26 22.23
CA HIS A 87 -1.21 14.75 21.00
C HIS A 87 -1.70 15.47 19.73
N ILE A 88 -2.89 16.08 19.77
CA ILE A 88 -3.51 16.77 18.61
C ILE A 88 -3.44 18.30 18.69
N GLU A 89 -3.23 18.85 19.89
CA GLU A 89 -3.14 20.31 20.10
C GLU A 89 -1.74 20.86 19.85
N ASN A 90 -0.70 20.08 20.14
CA ASN A 90 0.70 20.51 20.03
C ASN A 90 1.51 19.63 19.06
N PRO A 91 1.13 19.52 17.77
CA PRO A 91 1.97 18.84 16.80
C PRO A 91 3.29 19.61 16.61
N PRO A 92 4.39 18.93 16.23
CA PRO A 92 5.59 19.60 15.77
C PRO A 92 5.29 20.59 14.64
N SER A 93 6.14 21.60 14.50
CA SER A 93 6.04 22.52 13.36
C SER A 93 6.53 21.81 12.09
N PHE A 94 5.67 21.76 11.07
CA PHE A 94 5.98 21.17 9.76
C PHE A 94 5.89 22.22 8.65
N ASN A 95 6.57 21.97 7.53
CA ASN A 95 6.44 22.83 6.35
C ASN A 95 5.08 22.60 5.66
N PRO A 96 4.24 23.62 5.47
CA PRO A 96 2.90 23.45 4.90
C PRO A 96 2.89 23.12 3.39
N THR A 97 4.03 23.23 2.71
CA THR A 97 4.16 23.05 1.25
C THR A 97 5.08 21.89 0.85
N LYS A 98 5.75 21.27 1.82
CA LYS A 98 6.71 20.18 1.58
C LYS A 98 6.64 19.16 2.70
N ILE A 99 6.52 17.89 2.32
CA ILE A 99 6.55 16.77 3.26
C ILE A 99 8.02 16.42 3.55
N ASP A 100 8.38 16.38 4.83
CA ASP A 100 9.63 15.79 5.31
C ASP A 100 9.35 14.38 5.83
N PHE A 101 9.49 13.38 4.96
CA PHE A 101 9.13 11.98 5.28
C PHE A 101 9.96 11.40 6.43
N GLY A 102 11.23 11.80 6.59
CA GLY A 102 12.09 11.26 7.63
C GLY A 102 11.54 11.52 9.04
N SER A 103 11.35 12.79 9.39
CA SER A 103 10.78 13.18 10.69
C SER A 103 9.30 12.79 10.83
N LEU A 104 8.55 12.81 9.72
CA LEU A 104 7.14 12.44 9.69
C LEU A 104 6.89 10.96 10.03
N ILE A 105 7.68 10.04 9.47
CA ILE A 105 7.51 8.59 9.69
C ILE A 105 7.68 8.27 11.17
N GLU A 106 8.71 8.83 11.83
CA GLU A 106 8.95 8.65 13.26
C GLU A 106 7.79 9.21 14.11
N TYR A 107 7.36 10.43 13.78
CA TYR A 107 6.25 11.10 14.47
C TYR A 107 4.92 10.33 14.35
N LYS A 108 4.50 9.97 13.13
CA LYS A 108 3.26 9.22 12.88
C LYS A 108 3.31 7.83 13.49
N THR A 109 4.45 7.14 13.41
CA THR A 109 4.63 5.81 14.05
C THR A 109 4.46 5.91 15.56
N THR A 110 5.03 6.94 16.19
CA THR A 110 4.91 7.19 17.64
C THR A 110 3.45 7.39 18.05
N LEU A 111 2.70 8.20 17.30
CA LEU A 111 1.27 8.40 17.55
C LEU A 111 0.47 7.10 17.38
N LEU A 112 0.73 6.34 16.33
CA LEU A 112 0.04 5.07 16.08
C LEU A 112 0.33 4.04 17.18
N LYS A 113 1.55 4.00 17.71
CA LYS A 113 1.90 3.11 18.84
C LYS A 113 1.14 3.50 20.11
N LYS A 114 1.07 4.80 20.44
CA LYS A 114 0.24 5.31 21.55
C LYS A 114 -1.25 4.97 21.35
N ALA A 115 -1.74 5.09 20.13
CA ALA A 115 -3.11 4.72 19.78
C ALA A 115 -3.37 3.22 19.99
N TYR A 116 -2.39 2.38 19.65
CA TYR A 116 -2.47 0.94 19.87
C TYR A 116 -2.42 0.56 21.36
N GLU A 117 -1.59 1.22 22.16
CA GLU A 117 -1.56 1.02 23.62
C GLU A 117 -2.91 1.35 24.26
N LYS A 118 -3.54 2.45 23.84
CA LYS A 118 -4.90 2.80 24.27
C LYS A 118 -5.95 1.80 23.78
N PHE A 119 -5.82 1.31 22.55
CA PHE A 119 -6.67 0.25 22.02
C PHE A 119 -6.61 -1.02 22.86
N LEU A 120 -5.41 -1.43 23.31
CA LEU A 120 -5.25 -2.60 24.19
C LEU A 120 -5.89 -2.40 25.57
N ALA A 121 -5.95 -1.16 26.06
CA ALA A 121 -6.50 -0.81 27.37
C ALA A 121 -8.01 -0.55 27.37
N LEU A 122 -8.64 -0.38 26.21
CA LEU A 122 -10.01 0.15 26.08
C LEU A 122 -10.87 -0.66 25.09
N ASN A 123 -12.19 -0.60 25.31
CA ASN A 123 -13.23 -0.72 24.29
C ASN A 123 -13.41 -2.07 23.56
N ARG A 124 -14.29 -2.93 24.12
CA ARG A 124 -14.71 -4.22 23.52
C ARG A 124 -15.27 -4.11 22.10
N LYS A 125 -15.95 -3.02 21.76
CA LYS A 125 -16.59 -2.87 20.44
C LYS A 125 -15.54 -2.69 19.33
N LEU A 126 -14.55 -1.85 19.57
CA LEU A 126 -13.51 -1.59 18.58
C LEU A 126 -12.61 -2.83 18.40
N GLU A 127 -12.42 -3.60 19.47
CA GLU A 127 -11.75 -4.90 19.42
C GLU A 127 -12.52 -5.91 18.55
N GLU A 128 -13.86 -5.97 18.68
CA GLU A 128 -14.73 -6.78 17.83
C GLU A 128 -14.61 -6.40 16.34
N GLU A 129 -14.74 -5.11 16.02
CA GLU A 129 -14.59 -4.59 14.64
C GLU A 129 -13.19 -4.92 14.07
N CYS A 130 -12.14 -4.80 14.88
CA CYS A 130 -10.77 -5.12 14.48
C CYS A 130 -10.61 -6.62 14.21
N ARG A 131 -11.19 -7.48 15.05
CA ARG A 131 -11.17 -8.94 14.86
C ARG A 131 -11.91 -9.37 13.59
N GLU A 132 -13.07 -8.78 13.31
CA GLU A 132 -13.81 -8.99 12.06
C GLU A 132 -12.98 -8.57 10.86
N PHE A 133 -12.40 -7.36 10.89
CA PHE A 133 -11.48 -6.89 9.85
C PHE A 133 -10.31 -7.86 9.62
N CYS A 134 -9.69 -8.37 10.70
CA CYS A 134 -8.59 -9.31 10.60
C CYS A 134 -9.02 -10.64 9.98
N SER A 135 -10.21 -11.15 10.35
CA SER A 135 -10.77 -12.38 9.78
C SER A 135 -11.01 -12.23 8.26
N ASP A 136 -11.69 -11.16 7.86
CA ASP A 136 -12.07 -10.87 6.46
C ASP A 136 -10.87 -10.63 5.53
N ASN A 137 -9.73 -10.25 6.11
CA ASN A 137 -8.52 -9.87 5.39
C ASN A 137 -7.33 -10.80 5.66
N SER A 138 -7.56 -11.93 6.37
CA SER A 138 -6.52 -12.87 6.80
C SER A 138 -5.62 -13.37 5.65
N TYR A 139 -6.17 -13.49 4.43
CA TYR A 139 -5.44 -13.97 3.26
C TYR A 139 -4.26 -13.08 2.80
N TRP A 140 -4.21 -11.80 3.22
CA TRP A 140 -3.09 -10.90 2.95
C TRP A 140 -2.54 -10.26 4.22
N LEU A 141 -3.41 -9.99 5.20
CA LEU A 141 -3.07 -9.25 6.40
C LEU A 141 -2.09 -10.02 7.30
N GLU A 142 -2.23 -11.35 7.41
CA GLU A 142 -1.33 -12.16 8.23
C GLU A 142 0.12 -12.07 7.72
N ASP A 143 0.31 -12.19 6.40
CA ASP A 143 1.63 -12.08 5.78
C ASP A 143 2.15 -10.65 5.81
N TYR A 144 1.31 -9.64 5.53
CA TYR A 144 1.72 -8.24 5.59
C TYR A 144 2.17 -7.83 7.00
N SER A 145 1.39 -8.15 8.02
CA SER A 145 1.71 -7.78 9.40
C SER A 145 2.98 -8.48 9.91
N LEU A 146 3.19 -9.74 9.53
CA LEU A 146 4.44 -10.44 9.85
C LEU A 146 5.62 -9.87 9.06
N PHE A 147 5.45 -9.60 7.76
CA PHE A 147 6.47 -8.98 6.92
C PHE A 147 6.96 -7.66 7.53
N MET A 148 6.04 -6.76 7.90
CA MET A 148 6.40 -5.47 8.48
C MET A 148 7.05 -5.61 9.87
N ALA A 149 6.59 -6.55 10.70
CA ALA A 149 7.19 -6.82 12.00
C ALA A 149 8.64 -7.34 11.86
N VAL A 150 8.87 -8.31 10.97
CA VAL A 150 10.19 -8.88 10.71
C VAL A 150 11.11 -7.85 10.05
N LYS A 151 10.58 -7.03 9.14
CA LYS A 151 11.31 -5.91 8.54
C LYS A 151 11.81 -4.94 9.59
N ASN A 152 10.94 -4.53 10.51
CA ASN A 152 11.30 -3.63 11.61
C ASN A 152 12.34 -4.26 12.54
N TYR A 153 12.20 -5.56 12.84
CA TYR A 153 13.18 -6.30 13.65
C TYR A 153 14.60 -6.28 13.04
N HIS A 154 14.68 -6.32 11.71
CA HIS A 154 15.94 -6.22 10.96
C HIS A 154 16.28 -4.79 10.52
N ASN A 155 15.79 -3.76 11.22
CA ASN A 155 16.10 -2.34 10.96
C ASN A 155 15.76 -1.87 9.53
N GLY A 156 14.69 -2.40 8.94
CA GLY A 156 14.20 -1.93 7.65
C GLY A 156 14.88 -2.55 6.43
N ILE A 157 15.87 -3.43 6.58
CA ILE A 157 16.56 -4.05 5.43
C ILE A 157 15.60 -4.92 4.60
N VAL A 158 15.97 -5.16 3.34
CA VAL A 158 15.21 -5.95 2.38
C VAL A 158 15.07 -7.41 2.83
N TRP A 159 13.93 -8.04 2.52
CA TRP A 159 13.60 -9.37 3.04
C TRP A 159 14.62 -10.47 2.75
N SER A 160 15.34 -10.38 1.63
CA SER A 160 16.35 -11.37 1.25
C SER A 160 17.62 -11.30 2.11
N GLN A 161 17.75 -10.28 2.96
CA GLN A 161 18.86 -10.11 3.91
C GLN A 161 18.47 -10.39 5.36
N TRP A 162 17.24 -10.84 5.63
CA TRP A 162 16.83 -11.26 6.98
C TRP A 162 17.46 -12.61 7.35
N ASP A 163 17.29 -13.02 8.60
CA ASP A 163 17.59 -14.38 9.04
C ASP A 163 17.00 -15.41 8.05
N ASN A 164 17.85 -16.33 7.58
CA ASN A 164 17.57 -17.17 6.41
C ASN A 164 16.24 -17.95 6.52
N GLU A 165 15.93 -18.47 7.71
CA GLU A 165 14.72 -19.24 7.95
C GLU A 165 13.44 -18.43 7.72
N ILE A 166 13.40 -17.14 8.13
CA ILE A 166 12.22 -16.29 7.91
C ILE A 166 12.24 -15.63 6.52
N ALA A 167 13.40 -15.24 6.01
CA ALA A 167 13.55 -14.72 4.65
C ALA A 167 13.00 -15.71 3.61
N PHE A 168 13.27 -17.00 3.80
CA PHE A 168 12.86 -18.07 2.89
C PHE A 168 11.71 -18.94 3.40
N ARG A 169 11.07 -18.53 4.50
CA ARG A 169 9.85 -19.16 5.05
C ARG A 169 9.99 -20.67 5.24
N LYS A 170 11.13 -21.10 5.80
CA LYS A 170 11.51 -22.51 5.97
C LYS A 170 10.94 -23.10 7.27
N GLY A 171 10.58 -24.38 7.22
CA GLY A 171 10.11 -25.14 8.39
C GLY A 171 9.04 -24.40 9.20
N ASP A 172 9.23 -24.31 10.52
CA ASP A 172 8.32 -23.64 11.45
C ASP A 172 8.61 -22.13 11.62
N ALA A 173 9.47 -21.52 10.78
CA ALA A 173 9.92 -20.14 10.96
C ALA A 173 8.76 -19.15 11.07
N LEU A 174 7.71 -19.28 10.24
CA LEU A 174 6.55 -18.38 10.30
C LEU A 174 5.88 -18.40 11.67
N LYS A 175 5.72 -19.59 12.27
CA LYS A 175 5.12 -19.74 13.60
C LYS A 175 6.01 -19.13 14.67
N VAL A 176 7.30 -19.48 14.67
CA VAL A 176 8.30 -18.98 15.65
C VAL A 176 8.37 -17.45 15.61
N TRP A 177 8.45 -16.86 14.42
CA TRP A 177 8.56 -15.41 14.28
C TRP A 177 7.26 -14.68 14.62
N LYS A 178 6.10 -15.27 14.32
CA LYS A 178 4.79 -14.72 14.72
C LYS A 178 4.63 -14.70 16.24
N GLU A 179 5.07 -15.76 16.94
CA GLU A 179 5.08 -15.80 18.40
C GLU A 179 6.10 -14.81 18.98
N LYS A 180 7.32 -14.78 18.44
CA LYS A 180 8.40 -13.86 18.85
C LYS A 180 8.01 -12.39 18.72
N LEU A 181 7.27 -12.03 17.67
CA LEU A 181 6.91 -10.65 17.34
C LEU A 181 5.41 -10.35 17.49
N LEU A 182 4.70 -11.10 18.34
CA LEU A 182 3.24 -11.05 18.45
C LEU A 182 2.69 -9.63 18.66
N TYR A 183 3.34 -8.83 19.52
CA TYR A 183 2.95 -7.44 19.76
C TYR A 183 3.03 -6.58 18.48
N GLU A 184 4.15 -6.64 17.77
CA GLU A 184 4.39 -5.87 16.54
C GLU A 184 3.49 -6.35 15.39
N VAL A 185 3.26 -7.66 15.28
CA VAL A 185 2.30 -8.22 14.32
C VAL A 185 0.90 -7.66 14.57
N ASN A 186 0.43 -7.69 15.81
CA ASN A 186 -0.90 -7.17 16.16
C ASN A 186 -0.99 -5.64 16.03
N TYR A 187 0.09 -4.92 16.30
CA TYR A 187 0.19 -3.48 16.03
C TYR A 187 -0.04 -3.18 14.53
N HIS A 188 0.63 -3.90 13.63
CA HIS A 188 0.43 -3.70 12.18
C HIS A 188 -0.99 -4.05 11.73
N LYS A 189 -1.62 -5.06 12.33
CA LYS A 189 -3.04 -5.37 12.09
C LYS A 189 -3.95 -4.22 12.51
N PHE A 190 -3.74 -3.68 13.71
CA PHE A 190 -4.47 -2.53 14.22
C PHE A 190 -4.32 -1.30 13.30
N VAL A 191 -3.09 -1.02 12.84
CA VAL A 191 -2.84 0.10 11.91
C VAL A 191 -3.65 -0.06 10.62
N GLN A 192 -3.68 -1.26 10.03
CA GLN A 192 -4.46 -1.53 8.82
C GLN A 192 -5.97 -1.45 9.07
N PHE A 193 -6.44 -1.91 10.23
CA PHE A 193 -7.82 -1.73 10.66
C PHE A 193 -8.19 -0.25 10.74
N MET A 194 -7.37 0.58 11.39
CA MET A 194 -7.63 2.02 11.52
C MET A 194 -7.60 2.74 10.18
N PHE A 195 -6.66 2.39 9.29
CA PHE A 195 -6.67 2.87 7.91
C PHE A 195 -8.00 2.51 7.21
N ASN A 196 -8.39 1.23 7.25
CA ASN A 196 -9.59 0.76 6.56
C ASN A 196 -10.85 1.45 7.08
N LYS A 197 -10.97 1.61 8.40
CA LYS A 197 -12.10 2.30 9.04
C LYS A 197 -12.18 3.77 8.61
N GLN A 198 -11.08 4.51 8.66
CA GLN A 198 -11.07 5.92 8.25
C GLN A 198 -11.35 6.08 6.75
N TRP A 199 -10.74 5.24 5.90
CA TRP A 199 -10.95 5.28 4.46
C TRP A 199 -12.39 4.94 4.08
N LYS A 200 -12.97 3.90 4.69
CA LYS A 200 -14.36 3.50 4.46
C LYS A 200 -15.33 4.63 4.80
N ASN A 201 -15.15 5.29 5.94
CA ASN A 201 -15.99 6.41 6.35
C ASN A 201 -15.89 7.60 5.38
N LEU A 202 -14.68 7.91 4.91
CA LEU A 202 -14.47 8.96 3.92
C LEU A 202 -15.10 8.59 2.56
N ARG A 203 -14.94 7.33 2.12
CA ARG A 203 -15.56 6.84 0.88
C ARG A 203 -17.08 6.90 0.97
N ASP A 204 -17.69 6.46 2.06
CA ASP A 204 -19.14 6.57 2.27
C ASP A 204 -19.60 8.04 2.22
N TYR A 205 -18.77 8.97 2.71
CA TYR A 205 -19.03 10.41 2.59
C TYR A 205 -18.93 10.91 1.15
N THR A 206 -17.92 10.49 0.37
CA THR A 206 -17.83 10.80 -1.07
C THR A 206 -19.05 10.31 -1.84
N HIS A 207 -19.54 9.11 -1.53
CA HIS A 207 -20.71 8.52 -2.18
C HIS A 207 -21.99 9.29 -1.85
N LYS A 208 -22.18 9.70 -0.60
CA LYS A 208 -23.28 10.59 -0.19
C LYS A 208 -23.23 11.95 -0.89
N ALA A 209 -22.04 12.41 -1.29
CA ALA A 209 -21.83 13.61 -2.07
C ALA A 209 -21.98 13.40 -3.60
N GLY A 210 -22.23 12.17 -4.07
CA GLY A 210 -22.31 11.85 -5.50
C GLY A 210 -20.94 11.79 -6.20
N ILE A 211 -19.85 11.66 -5.45
CA ILE A 211 -18.48 11.61 -5.95
C ILE A 211 -17.98 10.15 -5.91
N LYS A 212 -17.37 9.70 -7.00
CA LYS A 212 -16.69 8.40 -7.09
C LYS A 212 -15.18 8.57 -7.01
N ILE A 213 -14.49 7.57 -6.47
CA ILE A 213 -13.04 7.57 -6.35
C ILE A 213 -12.41 6.75 -7.47
N ILE A 214 -11.44 7.34 -8.17
CA ILE A 214 -10.57 6.67 -9.14
C ILE A 214 -9.25 6.34 -8.45
N GLY A 215 -8.99 5.06 -8.21
CA GLY A 215 -7.71 4.57 -7.73
C GLY A 215 -6.74 4.30 -8.86
N ASP A 216 -5.51 3.98 -8.46
CA ASP A 216 -4.41 3.67 -9.36
C ASP A 216 -3.74 2.37 -8.92
N LEU A 217 -3.45 1.50 -9.88
CA LEU A 217 -2.84 0.19 -9.70
C LEU A 217 -1.58 0.11 -10.57
N PRO A 218 -0.38 0.15 -9.98
CA PRO A 218 0.86 -0.17 -10.68
C PRO A 218 0.81 -1.62 -11.16
N ILE A 219 1.03 -1.88 -12.45
CA ILE A 219 0.92 -3.27 -12.94
C ILE A 219 1.88 -4.19 -12.18
N PHE A 220 3.12 -3.78 -11.92
CA PHE A 220 4.11 -4.57 -11.18
C PHE A 220 4.13 -4.23 -9.69
N ILE A 221 4.63 -5.15 -8.87
CA ILE A 221 4.83 -4.96 -7.42
C ILE A 221 6.28 -4.59 -7.12
N ALA A 222 6.57 -4.10 -5.91
CA ALA A 222 7.95 -3.92 -5.45
C ALA A 222 8.60 -5.28 -5.13
N TYR A 223 9.91 -5.39 -5.34
CA TYR A 223 10.69 -6.57 -4.93
C TYR A 223 10.65 -6.78 -3.41
N ASP A 224 10.85 -5.69 -2.67
CA ASP A 224 10.79 -5.70 -1.21
C ASP A 224 9.36 -5.48 -0.74
N SER A 225 8.51 -6.50 -0.90
CA SER A 225 7.10 -6.46 -0.52
C SER A 225 6.66 -7.77 0.14
N SER A 226 5.61 -7.68 0.97
CA SER A 226 4.96 -8.87 1.51
C SER A 226 4.39 -9.74 0.40
N ASP A 227 3.97 -9.12 -0.71
CA ASP A 227 3.36 -9.80 -1.85
C ASP A 227 4.34 -10.77 -2.51
N LEU A 228 5.57 -10.32 -2.80
CA LEU A 228 6.60 -11.19 -3.35
C LEU A 228 7.09 -12.19 -2.29
N TRP A 229 7.31 -11.73 -1.06
CA TRP A 229 7.85 -12.57 0.01
C TRP A 229 6.96 -13.78 0.32
N SER A 230 5.63 -13.62 0.30
CA SER A 230 4.69 -14.70 0.60
C SER A 230 4.18 -15.51 -0.60
N ASN A 231 4.42 -15.05 -1.84
CA ASN A 231 3.91 -15.71 -3.06
C ASN A 231 5.02 -15.89 -4.12
N LYS A 232 6.25 -16.25 -3.73
CA LYS A 232 7.44 -16.30 -4.60
C LYS A 232 7.24 -17.10 -5.89
N GLU A 233 6.44 -18.16 -5.85
CA GLU A 233 6.11 -19.01 -6.99
C GLU A 233 5.39 -18.27 -8.13
N GLN A 234 4.74 -17.14 -7.82
CA GLN A 234 4.01 -16.30 -8.76
C GLN A 234 4.92 -15.30 -9.49
N PHE A 235 6.18 -15.13 -9.07
CA PHE A 235 7.08 -14.08 -9.55
C PHE A 235 8.42 -14.61 -10.04
N THR A 236 9.13 -13.83 -10.86
CA THR A 236 10.48 -14.13 -11.40
C THR A 236 11.59 -13.97 -10.37
N VAL A 237 11.42 -14.57 -9.19
CA VAL A 237 12.42 -14.67 -8.13
C VAL A 237 12.96 -16.10 -8.06
N ARG A 238 14.27 -16.24 -7.83
CA ARG A 238 14.97 -17.50 -7.64
C ARG A 238 14.95 -17.93 -6.17
N GLU A 239 15.39 -19.16 -5.89
CA GLU A 239 15.43 -19.70 -4.53
C GLU A 239 16.35 -18.91 -3.58
N ASP A 240 17.42 -18.32 -4.11
CA ASP A 240 18.35 -17.46 -3.36
C ASP A 240 17.85 -16.02 -3.17
N GLY A 241 16.67 -15.69 -3.71
CA GLY A 241 16.07 -14.36 -3.66
C GLY A 241 16.48 -13.43 -4.81
N SER A 242 17.44 -13.79 -5.64
CA SER A 242 17.78 -12.97 -6.81
C SER A 242 16.66 -12.96 -7.84
N LEU A 243 16.52 -11.86 -8.57
CA LEU A 243 15.54 -11.75 -9.66
C LEU A 243 16.09 -12.41 -10.91
N GLU A 244 15.31 -13.31 -11.49
CA GLU A 244 15.63 -13.94 -12.77
C GLU A 244 15.45 -12.93 -13.91
N PHE A 245 14.30 -12.22 -13.89
CA PHE A 245 13.99 -11.14 -14.80
C PHE A 245 13.33 -9.99 -14.04
N VAL A 246 13.49 -8.79 -14.60
CA VAL A 246 12.93 -7.54 -14.09
C VAL A 246 12.18 -6.75 -15.15
N ALA A 247 11.28 -5.89 -14.70
CA ALA A 247 10.50 -5.01 -15.53
C ALA A 247 11.27 -3.78 -16.00
N GLY A 248 10.84 -3.26 -17.15
CA GLY A 248 11.28 -2.00 -17.71
C GLY A 248 10.55 -1.68 -19.01
N VAL A 249 11.12 -0.76 -19.77
CA VAL A 249 10.73 -0.48 -21.17
C VAL A 249 11.98 -0.41 -22.05
N PRO A 250 11.89 -0.84 -23.32
CA PRO A 250 13.03 -0.80 -24.23
C PRO A 250 13.47 0.63 -24.52
N PRO A 251 14.68 0.80 -25.10
CA PRO A 251 15.02 2.04 -25.78
C PRO A 251 13.97 2.43 -26.81
N ASP A 252 13.70 3.72 -26.89
CA ASP A 252 12.85 4.32 -27.91
C ASP A 252 13.46 5.64 -28.37
N TYR A 253 12.73 6.36 -29.23
CA TYR A 253 13.20 7.63 -29.77
C TYR A 253 13.27 8.76 -28.71
N PHE A 254 12.70 8.56 -27.51
CA PHE A 254 12.80 9.48 -26.38
C PHE A 254 13.90 9.09 -25.37
N SER A 255 14.22 7.79 -25.23
CA SER A 255 15.26 7.27 -24.33
C SER A 255 16.18 6.26 -25.02
N ALA A 256 17.44 6.63 -25.20
CA ALA A 256 18.46 5.78 -25.82
C ALA A 256 18.77 4.48 -25.05
N THR A 257 18.49 4.43 -23.74
CA THR A 257 18.78 3.28 -22.87
C THR A 257 17.51 2.59 -22.35
N GLY A 258 16.33 3.09 -22.72
CA GLY A 258 15.05 2.65 -22.17
C GLY A 258 14.91 3.06 -20.71
N GLN A 259 14.20 2.26 -19.92
CA GLN A 259 14.10 2.44 -18.47
C GLN A 259 14.14 1.08 -17.77
N LEU A 260 15.05 0.94 -16.82
CA LEU A 260 15.15 -0.23 -15.95
C LEU A 260 14.42 0.08 -14.65
N TRP A 261 13.28 -0.57 -14.41
CA TRP A 261 12.47 -0.30 -13.20
C TRP A 261 12.83 -1.23 -12.04
N GLY A 262 13.31 -2.45 -12.34
CA GLY A 262 13.79 -3.39 -11.34
C GLY A 262 12.70 -4.18 -10.61
N ASN A 263 11.43 -4.00 -10.96
CA ASN A 263 10.34 -4.78 -10.39
C ASN A 263 10.42 -6.25 -10.81
N PRO A 264 10.05 -7.22 -9.93
CA PRO A 264 9.79 -8.59 -10.35
C PRO A 264 8.69 -8.65 -11.42
N LEU A 265 8.83 -9.62 -12.33
CA LEU A 265 7.80 -9.94 -13.32
C LEU A 265 6.92 -11.09 -12.83
N TYR A 266 5.74 -11.20 -13.43
CA TYR A 266 4.80 -12.28 -13.16
C TYR A 266 5.19 -13.55 -13.91
N LYS A 267 5.09 -14.70 -13.25
CA LYS A 267 5.08 -16.01 -13.89
C LYS A 267 3.67 -16.29 -14.40
N TRP A 268 3.25 -15.62 -15.48
CA TRP A 268 1.87 -15.70 -16.00
C TRP A 268 1.35 -17.12 -16.23
N LYS A 269 2.19 -18.04 -16.72
CA LYS A 269 1.83 -19.46 -16.91
C LYS A 269 1.57 -20.20 -15.58
N VAL A 270 2.09 -19.71 -14.46
CA VAL A 270 1.78 -20.24 -13.12
C VAL A 270 0.44 -19.69 -12.66
N MET A 271 0.25 -18.37 -12.77
CA MET A 271 -1.02 -17.72 -12.42
C MET A 271 -2.20 -18.25 -13.24
N GLU A 272 -2.02 -18.58 -14.51
CA GLU A 272 -3.11 -19.12 -15.34
C GLU A 272 -3.67 -20.44 -14.80
N LYS A 273 -2.84 -21.26 -14.14
CA LYS A 273 -3.24 -22.58 -13.60
C LYS A 273 -4.27 -22.49 -12.47
N ASP A 274 -4.29 -21.38 -11.74
CA ASP A 274 -5.26 -21.13 -10.67
C ASP A 274 -6.30 -20.06 -11.05
N ASN A 275 -6.45 -19.83 -12.36
CA ASN A 275 -7.34 -18.82 -12.92
C ASN A 275 -7.00 -17.40 -12.41
N PHE A 276 -5.72 -17.07 -12.30
CA PHE A 276 -5.23 -15.75 -11.88
C PHE A 276 -5.68 -15.34 -10.48
N SER A 277 -5.71 -16.29 -9.54
CA SER A 277 -6.33 -16.08 -8.21
C SER A 277 -5.73 -14.89 -7.44
N TRP A 278 -4.41 -14.69 -7.54
CA TRP A 278 -3.71 -13.56 -6.91
C TRP A 278 -4.17 -12.21 -7.49
N TRP A 279 -4.29 -12.11 -8.81
CA TRP A 279 -4.78 -10.90 -9.49
C TRP A 279 -6.26 -10.62 -9.17
N GLN A 280 -7.10 -11.66 -9.13
CA GLN A 280 -8.50 -11.51 -8.73
C GLN A 280 -8.62 -10.95 -7.31
N LYS A 281 -7.84 -11.47 -6.35
CA LYS A 281 -7.78 -10.95 -4.98
C LYS A 281 -7.32 -9.50 -4.95
N ARG A 282 -6.25 -9.17 -5.68
CA ARG A 282 -5.69 -7.81 -5.77
C ARG A 282 -6.74 -6.80 -6.26
N ILE A 283 -7.43 -7.09 -7.36
CA ILE A 283 -8.48 -6.23 -7.92
C ILE A 283 -9.67 -6.14 -6.97
N SER A 284 -10.12 -7.27 -6.43
CA SER A 284 -11.25 -7.32 -5.50
C SER A 284 -10.98 -6.49 -4.23
N ASN A 285 -9.76 -6.54 -3.71
CA ASN A 285 -9.36 -5.74 -2.56
C ASN A 285 -9.34 -4.24 -2.88
N LEU A 286 -8.75 -3.85 -4.01
CA LEU A 286 -8.70 -2.44 -4.40
C LEU A 286 -10.11 -1.87 -4.65
N LEU A 287 -11.03 -2.64 -5.21
CA LEU A 287 -12.45 -2.24 -5.39
C LEU A 287 -13.21 -2.06 -4.07
N LYS A 288 -12.68 -2.51 -2.93
CA LYS A 288 -13.22 -2.12 -1.60
C LYS A 288 -12.87 -0.67 -1.26
N LEU A 289 -11.78 -0.15 -1.83
CA LEU A 289 -11.25 1.19 -1.56
C LEU A 289 -11.69 2.22 -2.62
N VAL A 290 -11.87 1.82 -3.87
CA VAL A 290 -12.15 2.75 -4.98
C VAL A 290 -13.27 2.23 -5.88
N ASP A 291 -13.83 3.12 -6.69
CA ASP A 291 -14.96 2.80 -7.59
C ASP A 291 -14.49 2.50 -9.01
N ILE A 292 -13.35 3.06 -9.41
CA ILE A 292 -12.74 2.89 -10.73
C ILE A 292 -11.24 2.65 -10.52
N ILE A 293 -10.66 1.71 -11.27
CA ILE A 293 -9.22 1.42 -11.20
C ILE A 293 -8.57 1.86 -12.52
N ARG A 294 -7.63 2.80 -12.44
CA ARG A 294 -6.61 2.99 -13.48
C ARG A 294 -5.56 1.90 -13.29
N ILE A 295 -5.24 1.18 -14.35
CA ILE A 295 -4.09 0.24 -14.36
C ILE A 295 -2.95 0.94 -15.08
N ASP A 296 -1.90 1.28 -14.32
CA ASP A 296 -0.69 1.85 -14.88
C ASP A 296 0.07 0.81 -15.72
N HIS A 297 0.68 1.28 -16.81
CA HIS A 297 1.33 0.42 -17.80
C HIS A 297 0.45 -0.76 -18.27
N PHE A 298 -0.85 -0.51 -18.51
CA PHE A 298 -1.84 -1.49 -18.96
C PHE A 298 -1.37 -2.38 -20.12
N ARG A 299 -0.55 -1.84 -21.04
CA ARG A 299 0.01 -2.60 -22.17
C ARG A 299 0.79 -3.85 -21.76
N GLY A 300 1.30 -3.89 -20.52
CA GLY A 300 1.99 -5.01 -19.91
C GLY A 300 1.14 -6.29 -19.82
N LEU A 301 -0.19 -6.16 -19.92
CA LEU A 301 -1.12 -7.28 -19.97
C LEU A 301 -1.16 -7.98 -21.33
N ASP A 302 -0.88 -7.26 -22.45
CA ASP A 302 -0.71 -7.86 -23.78
C ASP A 302 0.73 -8.39 -23.99
N ALA A 303 1.72 -7.55 -23.68
CA ALA A 303 3.13 -7.93 -23.71
C ALA A 303 3.92 -7.10 -22.72
N TYR A 304 5.03 -7.58 -22.19
CA TYR A 304 5.91 -6.80 -21.31
C TYR A 304 7.36 -6.93 -21.76
N TRP A 305 8.17 -5.93 -21.43
CA TRP A 305 9.59 -5.94 -21.70
C TRP A 305 10.31 -6.65 -20.55
N GLU A 306 10.89 -7.79 -20.85
CA GLU A 306 11.59 -8.66 -19.92
C GLU A 306 13.10 -8.40 -20.00
N ILE A 307 13.71 -7.97 -18.90
CA ILE A 307 15.15 -7.67 -18.80
C ILE A 307 15.79 -8.68 -17.85
N PRO A 308 16.98 -9.25 -18.14
CA PRO A 308 17.71 -10.09 -17.19
C PRO A 308 17.95 -9.40 -15.85
N GLY A 309 17.71 -10.07 -14.72
CA GLY A 309 17.67 -9.39 -13.42
C GLY A 309 18.98 -8.79 -12.91
N GLY A 310 20.13 -9.18 -13.46
CA GLY A 310 21.44 -8.58 -13.17
C GLY A 310 21.87 -7.48 -14.15
N ALA A 311 20.98 -7.04 -15.05
CA ALA A 311 21.32 -6.03 -16.05
C ALA A 311 21.43 -4.63 -15.43
N GLU A 312 22.36 -3.82 -15.94
CA GLU A 312 22.53 -2.41 -15.55
C GLU A 312 21.62 -1.46 -16.36
N THR A 313 21.10 -1.92 -17.50
CA THR A 313 20.25 -1.12 -18.40
C THR A 313 19.11 -1.96 -18.98
N ALA A 314 18.12 -1.29 -19.59
CA ALA A 314 16.98 -1.94 -20.23
C ALA A 314 17.19 -2.32 -21.70
N ILE A 315 18.39 -2.07 -22.26
CA ILE A 315 18.69 -2.30 -23.68
C ILE A 315 18.55 -3.77 -24.04
N ASN A 316 19.12 -4.66 -23.22
CA ASN A 316 19.23 -6.09 -23.50
C ASN A 316 18.02 -6.87 -22.93
N GLY A 317 16.81 -6.42 -23.24
CA GLY A 317 15.57 -7.13 -22.92
C GLY A 317 14.92 -7.76 -24.15
N ARG A 318 13.72 -8.31 -23.97
CA ARG A 318 12.86 -8.81 -25.06
C ARG A 318 11.39 -8.62 -24.74
N TRP A 319 10.57 -8.51 -25.78
CA TRP A 319 9.12 -8.55 -25.64
C TRP A 319 8.66 -9.98 -25.35
N VAL A 320 7.90 -10.14 -24.27
CA VAL A 320 7.25 -11.40 -23.91
C VAL A 320 5.75 -11.20 -23.91
N LYS A 321 5.01 -12.10 -24.55
CA LYS A 321 3.54 -12.07 -24.54
C LYS A 321 3.01 -12.46 -23.17
N ALA A 322 2.12 -11.64 -22.65
CA ALA A 322 1.31 -11.94 -21.48
C ALA A 322 -0.03 -12.55 -21.94
N PRO A 323 -0.79 -13.21 -21.04
CA PRO A 323 -2.00 -13.93 -21.41
C PRO A 323 -3.24 -13.03 -21.56
N GLY A 324 -3.08 -11.70 -21.49
CA GLY A 324 -4.17 -10.73 -21.54
C GLY A 324 -4.44 -10.19 -22.93
#